data_AF-A0A529QJG6-F1
#
_entry.id   AF-A0A529QJG6-F1
#
_cell.length_a   1.000
_cell.length_b   1.000
_cell.length_c   1.000
_cell.angle_alpha   90.00
_cell.angle_beta   90.00
_cell.angle_gamma   90.00
#
_symmetry.space_group_name_H-M   'P 1'
#
loop_
_entity.id
_entity.type
_entity.pdbx_description
1 polymer ?
#
loop_
_entity_poly.entity_id
_entity_poly.type
_entity_poly.pdbx_seq_one_letter_code
_entity_poly.pdbx_strand_id
1 'polypeptide(L)' 'MVLKVRKKVATLPGCPMSKCMDLLGGCWTPEVLWSLSEGPRRFSELRRDNPFISAKVMTSRLRDLE' A
#
# COMPACT_ATOMS: atom_id res chain seq x y z
N MET A 1 -14.33 15.59 8.90
CA MET A 1 -13.06 15.83 9.62
C MET A 1 -11.92 15.75 8.62
N VAL A 2 -11.23 16.86 8.34
CA VAL A 2 -10.05 16.83 7.46
C VAL A 2 -8.86 16.38 8.31
N LEU A 3 -8.42 15.13 8.12
CA LEU A 3 -7.20 14.64 8.72
C LEU A 3 -6.04 15.49 8.18
N LYS A 4 -5.44 16.30 9.05
CA LYS A 4 -4.26 17.10 8.73
C LYS A 4 -3.09 16.13 8.53
N VAL A 5 -2.76 15.84 7.27
CA VAL A 5 -1.64 14.96 6.90
C VAL A 5 -0.37 15.54 7.54
N ARG A 6 0.24 14.78 8.45
CA ARG A 6 1.44 15.21 9.17
C ARG A 6 2.66 15.18 8.24
N LYS A 7 3.62 16.06 8.55
CA LYS A 7 4.97 16.20 7.95
C LYS A 7 5.55 14.85 7.52
N LYS A 8 6.09 14.78 6.29
CA LYS A 8 6.99 13.69 5.86
C LYS A 8 8.08 13.54 6.92
N VAL A 9 8.13 12.37 7.56
CA VAL A 9 9.26 11.98 8.40
C VAL A 9 10.46 11.83 7.47
N ALA A 10 11.56 12.52 7.78
CA ALA A 10 12.77 12.41 6.98
C ALA A 10 13.32 10.98 7.09
N THR A 11 13.53 10.34 5.94
CA THR A 11 14.14 9.02 5.86
C THR A 11 15.59 9.09 6.32
N LEU A 12 16.04 8.07 7.05
CA LEU A 12 17.43 7.96 7.48
C LEU A 12 18.27 7.55 6.26
N PRO A 13 19.29 8.33 5.86
CA PRO A 13 20.10 8.01 4.69
C PRO A 13 20.81 6.68 4.87
N GLY A 14 20.63 5.75 3.92
CA GLY A 14 21.23 4.42 3.94
C GLY A 14 20.53 3.38 4.81
N CYS A 15 19.41 3.71 5.46
CA CYS A 15 18.66 2.74 6.28
C CYS A 15 17.75 1.86 5.42
N PRO A 16 17.94 0.52 5.39
CA PRO A 16 17.06 -0.39 4.63
C PRO A 16 15.60 -0.33 5.12
N MET A 17 15.42 -0.13 6.43
CA MET A 17 14.08 0.02 7.02
C MET A 17 13.36 1.26 6.49
N SER A 18 14.05 2.37 6.22
CA SER A 18 13.42 3.55 5.62
C SER A 18 12.86 3.24 4.23
N LYS A 19 13.58 2.44 3.43
CA LYS A 19 13.09 1.99 2.12
C LYS A 19 11.85 1.08 2.25
N CYS A 20 11.84 0.17 3.23
CA CYS A 20 10.65 -0.64 3.53
C CYS A 20 9.46 0.22 3.97
N MET A 21 9.69 1.21 4.82
CA MET A 21 8.64 2.11 5.32
C MET A 21 8.08 3.01 4.21
N ASP A 22 8.89 3.42 3.23
CA ASP A 22 8.41 4.16 2.06
C ASP A 22 7.46 3.31 1.20
N LEU A 23 7.74 2.00 1.05
CA LEU A 23 6.87 1.05 0.36
C LEU A 23 5.56 0.81 1.13
N LEU A 24 5.67 0.50 2.43
CA LEU A 24 4.52 0.20 3.31
C LEU A 24 3.65 1.43 3.59
N GLY A 25 4.24 2.63 3.62
CA GLY A 25 3.55 3.91 3.83
C GLY A 25 2.77 4.39 2.61
N GLY A 26 2.82 3.67 1.49
CA GLY A 26 2.01 3.94 0.32
C GLY A 26 0.51 3.90 0.64
N CYS A 27 -0.25 4.81 0.02
CA CYS A 27 -1.70 4.79 0.14
C CYS A 27 -2.24 3.43 -0.32
N TRP A 28 -3.07 2.81 0.52
CA TRP A 28 -3.70 1.51 0.34
C TRP A 28 -2.79 0.27 0.49
N THR A 29 -1.48 0.43 0.69
CA THR A 29 -0.57 -0.71 0.87
C THR A 29 -0.98 -1.62 2.04
N PRO A 30 -1.34 -1.11 3.23
CA PRO A 30 -1.76 -1.97 4.34
C PRO A 30 -3.03 -2.77 4.03
N GLU A 31 -3.99 -2.17 3.31
CA GLU A 31 -5.27 -2.82 2.97
C GLU A 31 -5.07 -3.96 1.97
N VAL A 32 -4.22 -3.73 0.97
CA VAL A 32 -3.82 -4.74 -0.02
C VAL A 32 -3.08 -5.89 0.65
N LEU A 33 -2.13 -5.57 1.55
CA LEU A 33 -1.38 -6.59 2.30
C LEU A 33 -2.27 -7.39 3.24
N TRP A 34 -3.20 -6.72 3.93
CA TRP A 34 -4.20 -7.40 4.77
C TRP A 34 -5.03 -8.38 3.95
N SER A 35 -5.47 -7.93 2.77
CA SER A 35 -6.21 -8.79 1.84
C SER A 35 -5.37 -10.00 1.38
N LEU A 36 -4.07 -9.84 1.17
CA LEU A 36 -3.22 -10.96 0.75
C LEU A 36 -2.72 -11.84 1.90
N SER A 37 -2.96 -11.44 3.16
CA SER A 37 -2.46 -12.16 4.34
C SER A 37 -3.06 -13.56 4.51
N GLU A 38 -4.29 -13.77 4.03
CA GLU A 38 -4.99 -15.06 4.08
C GLU A 38 -4.60 -16.01 2.93
N GLY A 39 -3.85 -15.51 1.94
CA GLY A 39 -3.39 -16.30 0.80
C GLY A 39 -3.49 -15.57 -0.54
N PRO A 40 -3.04 -16.24 -1.63
CA PRO A 40 -3.09 -15.67 -2.96
C PRO A 40 -4.54 -15.48 -3.44
N ARG A 41 -4.89 -14.27 -3.84
CA ARG A 41 -6.22 -13.89 -4.34
C ARG A 41 -6.16 -13.38 -5.77
N ARG A 42 -7.25 -13.55 -6.52
CA ARG A 42 -7.36 -12.98 -7.88
C ARG A 42 -7.54 -11.46 -7.79
N PHE A 43 -7.07 -10.74 -8.81
CA PHE A 43 -7.24 -9.28 -8.88
C PHE A 43 -8.71 -8.83 -8.77
N SER A 44 -9.65 -9.59 -9.31
CA SER A 44 -11.09 -9.30 -9.25
C SER A 44 -11.71 -9.51 -7.86
N GLU A 45 -11.10 -10.32 -7.01
CA GLU A 45 -11.51 -10.51 -5.61
C GLU A 45 -10.97 -9.36 -4.77
N LEU A 46 -9.68 -9.03 -4.91
CA LEU A 46 -9.06 -7.89 -4.24
C LEU A 46 -9.79 -6.57 -4.52
N ARG A 47 -10.29 -6.40 -5.75
CA ARG A 47 -11.06 -5.22 -6.16
C ARG A 47 -12.49 -5.21 -5.64
N ARG A 48 -13.06 -6.37 -5.33
CA ARG A 48 -14.37 -6.47 -4.67
C ARG A 48 -14.27 -6.13 -3.19
N ASP A 49 -13.20 -6.58 -2.53
CA ASP A 49 -12.93 -6.27 -1.13
C ASP A 49 -12.61 -4.78 -0.92
N ASN A 50 -11.96 -4.15 -1.91
CA ASN A 50 -11.53 -2.75 -1.86
C ASN A 50 -12.14 -1.89 -2.97
N PRO A 51 -13.45 -1.59 -2.93
CA PRO A 51 -14.16 -0.88 -4.00
C PRO A 51 -13.72 0.59 -4.16
N PHE A 52 -13.08 1.17 -3.14
CA PHE A 52 -12.62 2.56 -3.16
C PHE A 52 -11.29 2.76 -3.89
N ILE A 53 -10.56 1.68 -4.17
CA ILE A 53 -9.27 1.72 -4.87
C ILE A 53 -9.51 1.59 -6.37
N SER A 54 -9.00 2.54 -7.16
CA SER A 54 -9.07 2.41 -8.62
C SER A 54 -8.22 1.23 -9.09
N ALA A 55 -8.66 0.55 -10.16
CA ALA A 55 -7.94 -0.59 -10.72
C ALA A 55 -6.48 -0.25 -11.08
N LYS A 56 -6.24 0.95 -11.62
CA LYS A 56 -4.90 1.43 -11.98
C LYS A 56 -3.99 1.57 -10.75
N VAL A 57 -4.52 2.15 -9.67
CA VAL A 57 -3.76 2.30 -8.41
C VAL A 57 -3.47 0.93 -7.80
N MET A 58 -4.47 0.04 -7.78
CA MET A 58 -4.30 -1.34 -7.31
C MET A 58 -3.18 -2.07 -8.05
N THR A 59 -3.18 -2.03 -9.40
CA THR A 59 -2.14 -2.67 -10.22
C THR A 59 -0.76 -2.06 -9.98
N SER A 60 -0.67 -0.72 -9.87
CA SER A 60 0.60 -0.06 -9.56
C SER A 60 1.14 -0.52 -8.21
N ARG A 61 0.28 -0.62 -7.19
CA ARG A 61 0.67 -1.05 -5.86
C ARG A 61 1.11 -2.50 -5.80
N LEU A 62 0.41 -3.40 -6.48
CA LEU A 62 0.82 -4.79 -6.57
C LEU A 62 2.19 -4.93 -7.25
N ARG A 63 2.49 -4.13 -8.28
CA ARG A 63 3.80 -4.10 -8.93
C ARG A 63 4.90 -3.48 -8.07
N ASP A 64 4.58 -2.49 -7.24
CA ASP A 64 5.53 -1.91 -6.28
C ASP A 64 5.93 -2.94 -5.19
N LEU A 65 5.04 -3.90 -4.89
CA LEU A 65 5.21 -4.93 -3.86
C LEU A 65 5.80 -6.25 -4.38
N GLU A 66 5.90 -6.44 -5.69
CA GLU A 66 6.52 -7.58 -6.36
C GLU A 66 8.05 -7.44 -6.40
#